data_AF-A0A956EKX9-F1
#
_entry.id   AF-A0A956EKX9-F1
#
_cell.length_a   1.000
_cell.length_b   1.000
_cell.length_c   1.000
_cell.angle_alpha   90.00
_cell.angle_beta   90.00
_cell.angle_gamma   90.00
#
_symmetry.space_group_name_H-M   'P 1'
#
loop_
_entity.id
_entity.type
_entity.pdbx_description
1 polymer ?
#
loop_
_entity_poly.entity_id
_entity_poly.type
_entity_poly.pdbx_seq_one_letter_code
_entity_poly.pdbx_strand_id
1 'polypeptide(L)' 'MIRYFAYGSNMLGAQMRTRVEGARLVGVARLAGHRFVCNKIGADGSAKANLEVDAAAEVWGVVWALSEAALAALD' A
#
# COMPACT_ATOMS: atom_id res chain seq x y z
N MET A 1 -8.27 -6.79 13.63
CA MET A 1 -7.71 -5.52 13.08
C MET A 1 -6.49 -5.89 12.25
N ILE A 2 -6.49 -5.54 10.96
CA ILE A 2 -5.48 -5.94 9.97
C ILE A 2 -4.44 -4.85 9.79
N ARG A 3 -3.17 -5.24 9.59
CA ARG A 3 -2.09 -4.32 9.20
C ARG A 3 -1.94 -4.35 7.68
N TYR A 4 -2.24 -3.23 7.04
CA TYR A 4 -2.12 -3.05 5.60
C TYR A 4 -0.89 -2.20 5.28
N PHE A 5 0.07 -2.75 4.55
CA PHE A 5 1.28 -2.06 4.10
C PHE A 5 1.05 -1.41 2.73
N ALA A 6 1.00 -0.08 2.70
CA ALA A 6 0.88 0.70 1.48
C ALA A 6 2.27 1.13 0.99
N TYR A 7 2.54 0.89 -0.29
CA TYR A 7 3.80 1.21 -0.98
C TYR A 7 3.58 2.02 -2.27
N GLY A 8 2.38 2.60 -2.42
CA GLY A 8 1.99 3.38 -3.60
C GLY A 8 1.06 4.52 -3.21
N SER A 9 0.07 4.84 -4.05
CA SER A 9 -0.82 5.98 -3.82
C SER A 9 -1.54 5.92 -2.45
N ASN A 10 -1.89 4.72 -1.98
CA ASN A 10 -2.52 4.49 -0.68
C ASN A 10 -1.62 4.88 0.54
N MET A 11 -0.37 5.32 0.32
CA MET A 11 0.44 5.97 1.37
C MET A 11 -0.09 7.37 1.73
N LEU A 12 -0.78 8.05 0.80
CA LEU A 12 -1.30 9.38 1.01
C LEU A 12 -2.53 9.33 1.93
N GLY A 13 -2.42 9.89 3.13
CA GLY A 13 -3.50 9.87 4.12
C GLY A 13 -4.81 10.52 3.64
N ALA A 14 -4.74 11.54 2.78
CA ALA A 14 -5.93 12.12 2.16
C ALA A 14 -6.68 11.11 1.30
N GLN A 15 -5.97 10.34 0.47
CA GLN A 15 -6.58 9.29 -0.35
C GLN A 15 -7.07 8.11 0.49
N MET A 16 -6.33 7.71 1.53
CA MET A 16 -6.75 6.61 2.40
C MET A 16 -8.08 6.95 3.10
N ARG A 17 -8.22 8.17 3.62
CA ARG A 17 -9.46 8.63 4.27
C ARG A 17 -10.66 8.70 3.34
N THR A 18 -10.47 8.96 2.04
CA THR A 18 -11.60 8.97 1.09
C THR A 18 -12.05 7.57 0.70
N ARG A 19 -11.16 6.57 0.77
CA ARG A 19 -11.45 5.18 0.40
C ARG A 19 -11.96 4.35 1.57
N VAL A 20 -11.44 4.60 2.76
CA VAL A 20 -11.65 3.74 3.93
C VAL A 20 -11.90 4.58 5.16
N GLU A 21 -13.13 4.57 5.64
CA GLU A 21 -13.49 5.16 6.92
C GLU A 21 -12.83 4.41 8.08
N GLY A 22 -12.32 5.15 9.07
CA GLY A 22 -11.67 4.56 10.25
C GLY A 22 -10.26 4.03 10.04
N ALA A 23 -9.65 4.21 8.86
CA ALA A 23 -8.25 3.85 8.64
C ALA A 23 -7.32 4.67 9.56
N ARG A 24 -6.54 3.97 10.41
CA ARG A 24 -5.61 4.60 11.35
C ARG A 24 -4.16 4.42 10.92
N LEU A 25 -3.42 5.52 10.84
CA LEU A 25 -1.97 5.46 10.60
C LEU A 25 -1.28 4.77 11.78
N VAL A 26 -0.53 3.71 11.50
CA VAL A 26 0.35 3.04 12.49
C VAL A 26 1.74 3.66 12.44
N GLY A 27 2.26 3.89 11.23
CA GLY A 27 3.57 4.51 11.04
C GLY A 27 4.23 4.12 9.74
N VAL A 28 5.49 4.51 9.58
CA VAL A 28 6.35 4.14 8.46
C VAL A 28 6.98 2.77 8.73
N ALA A 29 7.09 1.94 7.70
CA ALA A 29 7.73 0.63 7.78
C ALA A 29 8.61 0.35 6.56
N ARG A 30 9.55 -0.58 6.74
CA ARG A 30 10.46 -1.07 5.72
C ARG A 30 10.17 -2.53 5.43
N LEU A 31 10.01 -2.86 4.15
CA LEU A 31 9.86 -4.22 3.65
C LEU A 31 11.15 -4.63 2.93
N ALA A 32 11.92 -5.52 3.56
CA ALA A 32 13.11 -6.10 2.94
C ALA A 32 12.74 -7.18 1.92
N GLY A 33 13.67 -7.47 1.01
CA GLY A 33 13.52 -8.55 0.04
C GLY A 33 12.62 -8.21 -1.15
N HIS A 34 12.33 -6.92 -1.35
CA HIS A 34 11.44 -6.45 -2.42
C HIS A 34 11.98 -5.19 -3.06
N ARG A 35 11.78 -5.06 -4.37
CA ARG A 35 12.04 -3.83 -5.13
C ARG A 35 10.72 -3.21 -5.61
N PHE A 36 10.67 -1.89 -5.61
CA PHE A 36 9.55 -1.13 -6.17
C PHE A 36 9.65 -1.07 -7.69
N VAL A 37 8.53 -1.31 -8.38
CA VAL A 37 8.41 -1.19 -9.83
C VAL A 37 7.09 -0.52 -10.22
N CYS A 38 7.06 0.11 -11.40
CA CYS A 38 5.84 0.63 -12.03
C CYS A 38 5.52 -0.20 -13.27
N ASN A 39 5.03 -1.42 -13.09
CA ASN A 39 4.77 -2.35 -14.19
C ASN A 39 3.36 -2.96 -14.18
N LYS A 40 2.52 -2.64 -13.19
CA LYS A 40 1.12 -3.07 -13.19
C LYS A 40 0.29 -2.13 -14.05
N ILE A 41 -0.33 -2.59 -15.12
CA ILE A 41 -1.20 -1.74 -15.94
C ILE A 41 -2.51 -1.46 -15.20
N GLY A 42 -2.82 -0.18 -14.99
CA GLY A 42 -4.07 0.28 -14.39
C GLY A 42 -5.21 0.34 -15.41
N ALA A 43 -6.44 0.50 -14.91
CA ALA A 43 -7.64 0.64 -15.75
C ALA A 43 -7.60 1.88 -16.66
N ASP A 44 -6.82 2.90 -16.28
CA ASP A 44 -6.58 4.12 -17.06
C ASP A 44 -5.43 3.97 -18.07
N GLY A 45 -4.88 2.76 -18.25
CA GLY A 45 -3.75 2.48 -19.14
C GLY A 45 -2.38 2.93 -18.60
N SER A 46 -2.33 3.58 -17.44
CA SER A 46 -1.07 3.99 -16.83
C SER A 46 -0.41 2.87 -16.02
N ALA A 47 0.91 2.94 -15.86
CA ALA A 47 1.64 2.04 -14.99
C ALA A 47 1.41 2.40 -13.51
N LYS A 48 1.08 1.40 -12.71
CA LYS A 48 0.85 1.47 -11.27
C LYS A 48 1.99 0.77 -10.51
N ALA A 49 2.18 1.22 -9.28
CA ALA A 49 3.11 0.64 -8.33
C ALA A 49 2.85 -0.87 -8.12
N ASN A 50 3.93 -1.63 -8.08
CA ASN A 50 3.96 -3.04 -7.75
C ASN A 50 5.29 -3.38 -7.05
N LEU A 51 5.35 -4.55 -6.43
CA LEU A 51 6.55 -5.05 -5.77
C LEU A 51 6.98 -6.37 -6.42
N GLU A 52 8.28 -6.53 -6.60
CA GLU A 52 8.87 -7.79 -7.03
C GLU A 52 9.90 -8.25 -6.02
N VAL A 53 10.07 -9.58 -5.89
CA VAL A 53 11.05 -10.17 -4.99
C VAL A 53 12.45 -9.82 -5.45
N ASP A 54 13.24 -9.29 -4.53
CA ASP A 54 14.66 -8.99 -4.71
C ASP A 54 15.33 -8.97 -3.33
N ALA A 55 16.09 -10.03 -3.03
CA ALA A 55 16.68 -10.26 -1.71
C ALA A 55 17.62 -9.13 -1.25
N ALA A 56 18.19 -8.35 -2.17
CA ALA A 56 19.10 -7.25 -1.87
C ALA A 56 18.40 -5.89 -1.74
N ALA A 57 17.11 -5.81 -2.09
CA ALA A 57 16.36 -4.57 -2.12
C ALA A 57 15.46 -4.39 -0.89
N GLU A 58 14.99 -3.14 -0.72
CA GLU A 58 14.00 -2.78 0.27
C GLU A 58 13.03 -1.72 -0.28
N VAL A 59 11.82 -1.73 0.27
CA VAL A 59 10.79 -0.71 0.00
C VAL A 59 10.31 -0.09 1.29
N TRP A 60 10.24 1.23 1.30
CA TRP A 60 9.62 2.00 2.37
C TRP A 60 8.16 2.27 2.05
N GLY A 61 7.33 2.21 3.08
CA GLY A 61 5.90 2.41 2.96
C GLY A 61 5.25 2.80 4.28
N VAL A 62 3.92 2.84 4.27
CA VAL A 62 3.11 3.22 5.41
C VAL A 62 2.25 2.03 5.84
N VAL A 63 2.17 1.77 7.14
CA VAL A 63 1.27 0.77 7.71
C VAL A 63 0.01 1.45 8.23
N TRP A 64 -1.13 0.95 7.76
CA TRP A 64 -2.46 1.30 8.23
C TRP A 64 -3.03 0.17 9.09
N ALA A 65 -3.77 0.54 10.13
CA ALA A 65 -4.61 -0.38 10.89
C ALA A 65 -6.05 -0.25 10.39
N LEU A 66 -6.59 -1.35 9.87
CA LEU A 66 -7.91 -1.43 9.24
C LEU A 66 -8.80 -2.49 9.92
N SER A 67 -10.11 -2.36 9.81
CA SER A 67 -11.05 -3.48 10.04
C SER A 67 -11.04 -4.44 8.84
N GLU A 68 -11.61 -5.64 8.99
CA GLU A 68 -11.76 -6.58 7.88
C GLU A 68 -12.67 -6.02 6.77
N ALA A 69 -13.81 -5.42 7.15
CA ALA A 69 -14.72 -4.77 6.22
C ALA A 69 -14.04 -3.60 5.45
N ALA A 70 -13.18 -2.84 6.13
CA ALA A 70 -12.39 -1.78 5.53
C ALA A 70 -11.36 -2.28 4.51
N LEU A 71 -10.74 -3.44 4.77
CA LEU A 71 -9.82 -4.05 3.81
C LEU A 71 -10.54 -4.48 2.54
N ALA A 72 -11.73 -5.08 2.67
CA ALA A 72 -12.52 -5.52 1.51
C ALA A 72 -12.95 -4.37 0.59
N ALA A 73 -12.94 -3.12 1.07
CA ALA A 73 -13.23 -1.93 0.27
C ALA A 73 -12.02 -1.43 -0.55
N LEU A 74 -10.82 -1.98 -0.32
CA LEU A 74 -9.58 -1.61 -1.05
C LEU A 74 -9.27 -2.54 -2.23
N ASP A 75 -9.91 -3.71 -2.32
CA ASP A 75 -9.69 -4.74 -3.34
C ASP A 75 -10.41 -4.45 -4.68
#